data_AF-A0A2G9MWQ1-F1
#
_entry.id   AF-A0A2G9MWQ1-F1
#
_cell.length_a   1.000
_cell.length_b   1.000
_cell.length_c   1.000
_cell.angle_alpha   90.00
_cell.angle_beta   90.00
_cell.angle_gamma   90.00
#
_symmetry.space_group_name_H-M   'P 1'
#
loop_
_entity.id
_entity.type
_entity.pdbx_description
1 polymer ?
#
loop_
_entity_poly.entity_id
_entity_poly.type
_entity_poly.pdbx_seq_one_letter_code
_entity_poly.pdbx_strand_id
1 'polypeptide(L)'
;MKSKEKRSRKLQGGRTHGKGNTKNKRGSGNRGGVGMAGGRSHKLASTLKYFPDYYGVHGFSCPTTKRYKTLNIFQIQNLAKKGKLQ
;
A
#
# COMPACT_ATOMS: atom_id res chain seq x y z
N MET A 1 -21.06 16.15 -9.76
CA MET A 1 -21.56 14.83 -9.29
C MET A 1 -20.50 13.77 -9.55
N LYS A 2 -19.86 13.20 -8.52
CA LYS A 2 -18.75 12.22 -8.65
C LYS A 2 -19.09 10.97 -9.49
N SER A 3 -20.38 10.63 -9.62
CA SER A 3 -20.82 9.57 -10.51
C SER A 3 -20.56 9.91 -11.99
N LYS A 4 -20.53 11.21 -12.37
CA LYS A 4 -20.46 11.69 -13.77
C LYS A 4 -19.16 11.38 -14.49
N GLU A 5 -18.07 11.29 -13.75
CA GLU A 5 -16.75 11.00 -14.29
C GLU A 5 -16.39 9.51 -14.26
N LYS A 6 -17.23 8.65 -13.64
CA LYS A 6 -16.92 7.23 -13.52
C LYS A 6 -16.85 6.57 -14.90
N ARG A 7 -15.74 5.86 -15.15
CA ARG A 7 -15.50 5.05 -16.36
C ARG A 7 -16.69 4.15 -16.73
N SER A 8 -17.45 3.66 -15.74
CA SER A 8 -18.62 2.80 -15.94
C SER A 8 -19.63 3.38 -16.92
N ARG A 9 -19.89 4.70 -16.89
CA ARG A 9 -20.90 5.31 -17.76
C ARG A 9 -20.44 5.49 -19.20
N LYS A 10 -19.16 5.77 -19.40
CA LYS A 10 -18.55 5.79 -20.75
C LYS A 10 -18.56 4.40 -21.41
N LEU A 11 -18.62 3.33 -20.61
CA LEU A 11 -18.57 1.94 -21.08
C LEU A 11 -19.93 1.23 -21.07
N GLN A 12 -21.01 1.93 -20.71
CA GLN A 12 -22.35 1.38 -20.73
C GLN A 12 -22.80 1.13 -22.18
N GLY A 13 -23.47 0.01 -22.44
CA GLY A 13 -23.79 -0.46 -23.80
C GLY A 13 -22.66 -1.27 -24.46
N GLY A 14 -21.46 -1.31 -23.89
CA GLY A 14 -20.37 -2.15 -24.38
C GLY A 14 -20.40 -3.56 -23.79
N ARG A 15 -20.24 -4.59 -24.63
CA ARG A 15 -20.34 -6.03 -24.26
C ARG A 15 -19.52 -6.47 -23.04
N THR A 16 -18.33 -5.89 -22.81
CA THR A 16 -17.38 -6.35 -21.77
C THR A 16 -17.12 -5.33 -20.66
N HIS A 17 -17.68 -4.12 -20.76
CA HIS A 17 -17.38 -2.99 -19.87
C HIS A 17 -15.85 -2.78 -19.64
N GLY A 18 -15.05 -2.95 -20.70
CA GLY A 18 -13.60 -2.70 -20.67
C GLY A 18 -12.79 -3.68 -19.83
N LYS A 19 -13.31 -4.91 -19.69
CA LYS A 19 -12.67 -5.98 -18.92
C LYS A 19 -12.23 -7.16 -19.79
N GLY A 20 -12.52 -7.15 -21.09
CA GLY A 20 -12.14 -8.22 -22.02
C GLY A 20 -13.16 -9.36 -22.09
N ASN A 21 -13.00 -10.27 -23.06
CA ASN A 21 -14.07 -11.21 -23.48
C ASN A 21 -14.07 -12.55 -22.73
N THR A 22 -12.96 -13.31 -22.73
CA THR A 22 -13.03 -14.77 -22.48
C THR A 22 -12.90 -15.22 -21.01
N LYS A 23 -11.94 -14.70 -20.24
CA LYS A 23 -11.69 -15.13 -18.84
C LYS A 23 -11.37 -13.95 -17.93
N ASN A 24 -12.31 -13.00 -17.81
CA ASN A 24 -12.08 -11.78 -17.05
C ASN A 24 -13.17 -11.52 -16.02
N LYS A 25 -12.87 -10.63 -15.05
CA LYS A 25 -13.83 -10.08 -14.09
C LYS A 25 -14.50 -11.12 -13.17
N ARG A 26 -13.92 -12.32 -13.04
CA ARG A 26 -14.37 -13.32 -12.07
C ARG A 26 -13.92 -12.91 -10.66
N GLY A 27 -14.42 -13.62 -9.65
CA GLY A 27 -14.21 -13.33 -8.22
C GLY A 27 -12.76 -13.53 -7.74
N SER A 28 -12.60 -13.98 -6.50
CA SER A 28 -11.28 -14.20 -5.86
C SER A 28 -10.37 -15.13 -6.65
N GLY A 29 -10.91 -16.16 -7.32
CA GLY A 29 -10.12 -17.07 -8.15
C GLY A 29 -9.35 -16.36 -9.27
N ASN A 30 -9.98 -15.40 -9.96
CA ASN A 30 -9.30 -14.63 -11.03
C ASN A 30 -8.16 -13.75 -10.50
N ARG A 31 -8.28 -13.32 -9.24
CA ARG A 31 -7.29 -12.50 -8.55
C ARG A 31 -6.15 -13.34 -7.97
N GLY A 32 -6.23 -14.67 -8.07
CA GLY A 32 -5.31 -15.58 -7.41
C GLY A 32 -5.45 -15.53 -5.88
N GLY A 33 -6.69 -15.48 -5.37
CA GLY A 33 -7.02 -15.40 -3.94
C GLY A 33 -7.43 -13.99 -3.48
N VAL A 34 -7.89 -13.88 -2.23
CA VAL A 34 -8.26 -12.60 -1.60
C VAL A 34 -7.03 -12.02 -0.88
N GLY A 35 -6.84 -10.70 -0.96
CA GLY A 35 -5.73 -10.02 -0.29
C GLY A 35 -4.35 -10.51 -0.74
N MET A 36 -3.45 -10.72 0.23
CA MET A 36 -2.06 -11.15 0.02
C MET A 36 -1.91 -12.69 -0.14
N ALA A 37 -3.02 -13.40 -0.39
CA ALA A 37 -2.98 -14.83 -0.67
C ALA A 37 -2.08 -15.14 -1.88
N GLY A 38 -1.31 -16.23 -1.76
CA GLY A 38 -0.38 -16.69 -2.78
C GLY A 38 1.01 -16.04 -2.74
N GLY A 39 1.29 -15.13 -1.79
CA GLY A 39 2.57 -14.42 -1.77
C GLY A 39 3.81 -15.31 -1.56
N ARG A 40 3.67 -16.50 -0.96
CA ARG A 40 4.73 -17.53 -0.90
C ARG A 40 4.66 -18.59 -2.01
N SER A 41 3.68 -18.51 -2.91
CA SER A 41 3.45 -19.49 -3.97
C SER A 41 3.30 -18.83 -5.34
N HIS A 42 2.10 -18.82 -5.93
CA HIS A 42 1.86 -18.34 -7.30
C HIS A 42 2.01 -16.82 -7.48
N LYS A 43 2.16 -16.05 -6.40
CA LYS A 43 2.53 -14.61 -6.43
C LYS A 43 3.93 -14.31 -5.90
N LEU A 44 4.75 -15.34 -5.66
CA LEU A 44 6.09 -15.20 -5.09
C LEU A 44 6.96 -14.18 -5.84
N ALA A 45 6.94 -14.19 -7.17
CA ALA A 45 7.73 -13.24 -7.97
C ALA A 45 7.37 -11.76 -7.67
N SER A 46 6.09 -11.46 -7.47
CA SER A 46 5.64 -10.11 -7.12
C SER A 46 6.06 -9.75 -5.70
N THR A 47 5.89 -10.69 -4.77
CA THR A 47 6.28 -10.47 -3.37
C THR A 47 7.77 -10.25 -3.24
N LEU A 48 8.61 -11.07 -3.87
CA LEU A 48 10.07 -10.90 -3.84
C LEU A 48 10.52 -9.56 -4.47
N LYS A 49 9.87 -9.13 -5.56
CA LYS A 49 10.23 -7.89 -6.26
C LYS A 49 9.86 -6.63 -5.50
N TYR A 50 8.65 -6.58 -4.96
CA TYR A 50 8.09 -5.34 -4.39
C TYR A 50 8.10 -5.32 -2.86
N PHE A 51 8.17 -6.49 -2.22
CA PHE A 51 8.12 -6.64 -0.77
C PHE A 51 9.11 -7.75 -0.32
N PRO A 52 10.44 -7.56 -0.52
CA PRO A 52 11.43 -8.60 -0.25
C PRO A 52 11.41 -9.06 1.22
N ASP A 53 11.22 -8.13 2.15
CA ASP A 53 11.24 -8.41 3.59
C ASP A 53 9.84 -8.70 4.17
N TYR A 54 8.85 -8.98 3.32
CA TYR A 54 7.47 -9.21 3.73
C TYR A 54 7.30 -10.44 4.63
N TYR A 55 8.14 -11.44 4.40
CA TYR A 55 8.13 -12.69 5.15
C TYR A 55 9.39 -12.80 6.00
N GLY A 56 9.23 -13.33 7.21
CA GLY A 56 10.32 -13.54 8.16
C GLY A 56 10.05 -12.88 9.50
N VAL A 57 10.92 -13.17 10.46
CA VAL A 57 10.99 -12.44 11.73
C VAL A 57 12.28 -11.65 11.69
N HIS A 58 12.19 -10.33 11.91
CA HIS A 58 13.32 -9.44 11.81
C HIS A 58 13.71 -8.94 13.21
N GLY A 59 14.85 -9.41 13.70
CA GLY A 59 15.44 -8.98 14.98
C GLY A 59 14.63 -9.39 16.22
N PHE A 60 15.08 -8.88 17.37
CA PHE A 60 14.43 -9.09 18.66
C PHE A 60 13.43 -7.97 18.96
N SER A 61 12.22 -8.33 19.40
CA SER A 61 11.23 -7.35 19.86
C SER A 61 11.44 -7.05 21.34
N CYS A 62 11.76 -5.80 21.68
CA CYS A 62 11.87 -5.34 23.06
C CYS A 62 10.52 -4.76 23.55
N PRO A 63 9.86 -5.37 24.55
CA PRO A 63 8.54 -4.93 25.04
C PRO A 63 8.54 -3.53 25.67
N THR A 64 9.69 -3.06 26.15
CA THR A 64 9.84 -1.80 26.90
C THR A 64 10.41 -0.66 26.06
N THR A 65 10.35 -0.76 24.74
CA THR A 65 10.90 0.24 23.82
C THR A 65 10.30 1.62 24.07
N LYS A 66 11.15 2.59 24.45
CA LYS A 66 10.79 4.01 24.58
C LYS A 66 11.14 4.75 23.30
N ARG A 67 10.17 5.45 22.72
CA ARG A 67 10.41 6.36 21.59
C ARG A 67 10.70 7.76 22.11
N TYR A 68 11.92 8.23 21.89
CA TYR A 68 12.32 9.60 22.23
C TYR A 68 12.02 10.55 21.08
N LYS A 69 11.48 11.73 21.39
CA LYS A 69 11.38 12.82 20.42
C LYS A 69 12.77 13.43 20.27
N THR A 70 13.44 13.13 19.16
CA THR A 70 14.76 13.68 18.84
C THR A 70 14.61 14.92 17.95
N LEU A 71 15.44 15.93 18.17
CA LEU A 71 15.53 17.12 17.33
C LEU A 71 16.96 17.28 16.83
N ASN A 72 17.12 17.65 15.57
CA ASN A 72 18.43 18.02 15.03
C ASN A 72 18.82 19.42 15.52
N ILE A 73 20.11 19.68 15.70
CA ILE A 73 20.66 20.96 16.18
C ILE A 73 20.14 22.14 15.36
N PHE A 74 20.05 21.99 14.03
CA PHE A 74 19.51 23.01 13.14
C PHE A 74 18.04 23.36 13.44
N GLN A 75 17.22 22.36 13.80
CA GLN A 75 15.83 22.60 14.17
C GLN A 75 15.72 23.37 15.48
N ILE A 76 16.60 23.08 16.45
CA ILE A 76 16.71 23.82 17.72
C ILE A 76 17.08 25.28 17.46
N GLN A 77 18.10 25.53 16.63
CA GLN A 77 18.52 26.88 16.26
C GLN A 77 17.38 27.68 15.61
N ASN A 78 16.60 27.04 14.73
CA ASN A 78 15.46 27.69 14.07
C ASN A 78 14.30 27.98 15.03
N LEU A 79 14.06 27.12 16.02
CA LEU A 79 13.07 27.37 17.07
C LEU A 79 13.49 28.55 17.96
N ALA A 80 14.79 28.65 18.26
CA ALA A 80 15.36 29.76 19.01
C ALA A 80 15.17 31.09 18.26
N LYS A 81 15.55 31.14 16.98
CA LYS A 81 15.36 32.32 16.13
C LYS A 81 13.89 32.74 15.97
N LYS A 82 12.96 31.77 16.01
CA LYS A 82 11.51 32.03 15.90
C LYS A 82 10.87 32.41 17.24
N GLY A 83 11.62 32.46 18.35
CA GLY A 83 11.09 32.77 19.68
C GLY A 83 10.09 31.72 20.20
N LYS A 84 10.12 30.50 19.67
CA LYS A 84 9.22 29.39 20.07
C LYS A 84 9.90 28.38 20.99
N LEU A 85 11.08 28.72 21.48
CA LEU A 85 11.83 27.95 22.45
C LEU A 85 11.42 28.48 23.82
N GLN A 86 10.53 27.73 24.49
CA GLN A 86 10.13 27.97 25.88
C GLN A 86 11.02 27.17 26.81
#